data_AF-A0A7C2KYC6-F1
#
_entry.id   AF-A0A7C2KYC6-F1
#
_cell.length_a   1.000
_cell.length_b   1.000
_cell.length_c   1.000
_cell.angle_alpha   90.00
_cell.angle_beta   90.00
_cell.angle_gamma   90.00
#
_symmetry.space_group_name_H-M   'P 1'
#
loop_
_entity.id
_entity.type
_entity.pdbx_description
1 polymer ?
#
loop_
_entity_poly.entity_id
_entity_poly.type
_entity_poly.pdbx_seq_one_letter_code
_entity_poly.pdbx_strand_id
1 'polypeptide(L)'
;MRKDEEKDVVYISLKSALMEEGCPICLLVSKRRDQWIETLFYELVTSSETRRKLRERGFCTHHLWYILDYLEKNLGIDGLGISIILHDLLSTSIELLESMNVSKKRPECLLCSIIKEYERDYLDSLAEWITTQEFMRILSEGDSVFCLPHLAALLRKIDNRHGLAILKIQLEKMRRILGRLELFISKSDYRYLGDLRGEEAKARYLALQVLGGINL
;
A
#
# COMPACT_ATOMS: atom_id res chain seq x y z
N MET A 1 -22.34 -9.32 7.32
CA MET A 1 -21.67 -10.20 6.32
C MET A 1 -21.37 -11.52 6.99
N ARG A 2 -21.59 -12.64 6.28
CA ARG A 2 -21.22 -13.98 6.77
C ARG A 2 -19.72 -14.19 6.54
N LYS A 3 -19.05 -14.95 7.42
CA LYS A 3 -17.59 -15.20 7.37
C LYS A 3 -17.12 -15.82 6.04
N ASP A 4 -18.01 -16.53 5.35
CA ASP A 4 -17.73 -17.17 4.05
C ASP A 4 -17.75 -16.16 2.89
N GLU A 5 -18.64 -15.16 2.92
CA GLU A 5 -18.72 -14.10 1.90
C GLU A 5 -17.46 -13.20 1.92
N GLU A 6 -16.91 -12.95 3.10
CA GLU A 6 -15.69 -12.15 3.27
C GLU A 6 -14.47 -12.87 2.70
N LYS A 7 -14.39 -14.20 2.87
CA LYS A 7 -13.33 -15.02 2.26
C LYS A 7 -13.40 -14.99 0.72
N ASP A 8 -14.59 -15.02 0.14
CA ASP A 8 -14.77 -14.97 -1.31
C ASP A 8 -14.30 -13.63 -1.89
N VAL A 9 -14.59 -12.50 -1.22
CA VAL A 9 -14.14 -11.17 -1.66
C VAL A 9 -12.62 -11.04 -1.61
N VAL A 10 -11.98 -11.53 -0.54
CA VAL A 10 -10.51 -11.50 -0.41
C VAL A 10 -9.84 -12.40 -1.45
N TYR A 11 -10.40 -13.59 -1.71
CA TYR A 11 -9.94 -14.49 -2.76
C TYR A 11 -9.94 -13.83 -4.14
N ILE A 12 -11.07 -13.23 -4.53
CA ILE A 12 -11.22 -12.53 -5.82
C ILE A 12 -10.24 -11.36 -5.91
N SER A 13 -10.08 -10.60 -4.83
CA SER A 13 -9.16 -9.45 -4.77
C SER A 13 -7.70 -9.86 -4.96
N LEU A 14 -7.26 -10.92 -4.27
CA LEU A 14 -5.89 -11.44 -4.39
C LEU A 14 -5.62 -12.01 -5.78
N LYS A 15 -6.58 -12.76 -6.33
CA LYS A 15 -6.48 -13.31 -7.68
C LYS A 15 -6.35 -12.19 -8.71
N SER A 16 -7.20 -11.17 -8.63
CA SER A 16 -7.13 -9.99 -9.50
C SER A 16 -5.79 -9.25 -9.33
N ALA A 17 -5.33 -9.04 -8.10
CA ALA A 17 -4.08 -8.32 -7.84
C ALA A 17 -2.83 -9.06 -8.37
N LEU A 18 -2.84 -10.41 -8.37
CA LEU A 18 -1.77 -11.22 -8.96
C LEU A 18 -1.73 -11.18 -10.49
N MET A 19 -2.79 -10.71 -11.14
CA MET A 19 -2.85 -10.53 -12.59
C MET A 19 -2.34 -9.14 -13.01
N GLU A 20 -2.16 -8.21 -12.07
CA GLU A 20 -1.65 -6.86 -12.31
C GLU A 20 -0.12 -6.80 -12.19
N GLU A 21 0.50 -5.82 -12.85
CA GLU A 21 1.94 -5.54 -12.71
C GLU A 21 2.25 -4.98 -11.30
N GLY A 22 3.35 -5.44 -10.71
CA GLY A 22 3.80 -5.02 -9.38
C GLY A 22 3.35 -5.95 -8.24
N CYS A 23 3.54 -5.48 -7.01
CA CYS A 23 3.32 -6.30 -5.82
C CYS A 23 1.83 -6.36 -5.46
N PRO A 24 1.23 -7.57 -5.37
CA PRO A 24 -0.22 -7.70 -5.18
C PRO A 24 -0.66 -7.22 -3.80
N ILE A 25 0.19 -7.40 -2.78
CA ILE A 25 -0.09 -6.92 -1.42
C ILE A 25 -0.02 -5.39 -1.37
N CYS A 26 1.03 -4.78 -1.92
CA CYS A 26 1.13 -3.31 -2.01
C CYS A 26 -0.10 -2.71 -2.71
N LEU A 27 -0.52 -3.31 -3.83
CA LEU A 27 -1.67 -2.85 -4.61
C LEU A 27 -2.99 -2.91 -3.83
N LEU A 28 -3.23 -4.02 -3.11
CA LEU A 28 -4.45 -4.17 -2.32
C LEU A 28 -4.46 -3.27 -1.09
N VAL A 29 -3.32 -3.15 -0.40
CA VAL A 29 -3.20 -2.29 0.77
C VAL A 29 -3.35 -0.81 0.39
N SER A 30 -2.79 -0.38 -0.75
CA SER A 30 -2.99 0.99 -1.24
C SER A 30 -4.45 1.25 -1.58
N LYS A 31 -5.12 0.31 -2.27
CA LYS A 31 -6.56 0.42 -2.56
C LYS A 31 -7.41 0.52 -1.28
N ARG A 32 -7.09 -0.29 -0.26
CA ARG A 32 -7.80 -0.24 1.02
C ARG A 32 -7.56 1.05 1.80
N ARG A 33 -6.33 1.56 1.81
CA ARG A 33 -6.01 2.87 2.39
C ARG A 33 -6.84 3.96 1.73
N ASP A 34 -6.87 3.99 0.40
CA ASP A 34 -7.55 5.02 -0.37
C ASP A 34 -9.06 4.97 -0.12
N GLN A 35 -9.66 3.77 -0.18
CA GLN A 35 -11.06 3.55 0.21
C GLN A 35 -11.34 3.99 1.65
N TRP A 36 -10.45 3.71 2.60
CA TRP A 36 -10.64 4.13 3.98
C TRP A 36 -10.63 5.67 4.11
N ILE A 37 -9.77 6.36 3.36
CA ILE A 37 -9.74 7.83 3.31
C ILE A 37 -11.05 8.36 2.71
N GLU A 38 -11.52 7.79 1.60
CA GLU A 38 -12.81 8.16 0.99
C GLU A 38 -13.96 7.99 1.98
N THR A 39 -14.07 6.82 2.63
CA THR A 39 -15.10 6.56 3.64
C THR A 39 -14.97 7.51 4.83
N LEU A 40 -13.75 7.82 5.27
CA LEU A 40 -13.52 8.78 6.34
C LEU A 40 -14.16 10.13 5.99
N PHE A 41 -13.85 10.67 4.82
CA PHE A 41 -14.27 12.02 4.43
C PHE A 41 -15.68 12.11 3.85
N TYR A 42 -16.24 11.01 3.35
CA TYR A 42 -17.62 10.96 2.85
C TYR A 42 -18.64 10.69 3.97
N GLU A 43 -18.33 9.78 4.90
CA GLU A 43 -19.32 9.25 5.85
C GLU A 43 -18.97 9.50 7.32
N LEU A 44 -17.67 9.52 7.66
CA LEU A 44 -17.26 9.34 9.06
C LEU A 44 -16.67 10.59 9.72
N VAL A 45 -16.45 11.70 8.99
CA VAL A 45 -15.97 12.98 9.56
C VAL A 45 -16.89 13.46 10.70
N THR A 46 -18.19 13.19 10.60
CA THR A 46 -19.20 13.56 11.60
C THR A 46 -19.41 12.49 12.68
N SER A 47 -18.83 11.29 12.53
CA SER A 47 -19.05 10.20 13.48
C SER A 47 -18.24 10.40 14.78
N SER A 48 -18.94 10.31 15.92
CA SER A 48 -18.34 10.53 17.25
C SER A 48 -17.26 9.50 17.59
N GLU A 49 -17.43 8.25 17.15
CA GLU A 49 -16.48 7.16 17.34
C GLU A 49 -15.15 7.41 16.61
N THR A 50 -15.21 7.73 15.31
CA THR A 50 -14.02 7.99 14.51
C THR A 50 -13.29 9.24 15.00
N ARG A 51 -14.04 10.29 15.37
CA ARG A 51 -13.48 11.50 15.97
C ARG A 51 -12.74 11.22 17.28
N ARG A 52 -13.27 10.34 18.14
CA ARG A 52 -12.57 9.92 19.35
C ARG A 52 -11.25 9.21 19.02
N LYS A 53 -11.27 8.22 18.12
CA LYS A 53 -10.06 7.50 17.68
C LYS A 53 -9.02 8.45 17.07
N LEU A 54 -9.46 9.44 16.30
CA LEU A 54 -8.58 10.45 15.71
C LEU A 54 -7.93 11.35 16.76
N ARG A 55 -8.66 11.83 17.77
CA ARG A 55 -8.06 12.62 18.87
C ARG A 55 -7.07 11.80 19.69
N GLU A 56 -7.37 10.52 19.91
CA GLU A 56 -6.49 9.64 20.66
C GLU A 56 -5.21 9.30 19.91
N ARG A 57 -5.27 9.10 18.59
CA ARG A 57 -4.17 8.48 17.81
C ARG A 57 -3.53 9.39 16.77
N GLY A 58 -4.31 10.35 16.27
CA GLY A 58 -3.92 11.27 15.21
C GLY A 58 -3.45 10.57 13.93
N PHE A 59 -2.78 11.37 13.10
CA PHE A 59 -2.07 10.91 11.92
C PHE A 59 -0.58 11.24 12.05
N CYS A 60 0.29 10.41 11.47
CA CYS A 60 1.71 10.76 11.37
C CYS A 60 1.92 11.78 10.25
N THR A 61 3.09 12.44 10.25
CA THR A 61 3.45 13.44 9.23
C THR A 61 3.28 12.90 7.81
N HIS A 62 3.70 11.65 7.56
CA HIS A 62 3.54 11.01 6.26
C HIS A 62 2.07 10.94 5.82
N HIS A 63 1.20 10.41 6.68
CA HIS A 63 -0.22 10.23 6.37
C HIS A 63 -1.01 11.54 6.30
N LEU A 64 -0.61 12.57 7.06
CA LEU A 64 -1.20 13.91 6.91
C LEU A 64 -0.98 14.47 5.52
N TRP A 65 0.27 14.43 5.04
CA TRP A 65 0.61 14.91 3.69
C TRP A 65 0.00 14.04 2.61
N TYR A 66 -0.02 12.71 2.79
CA TYR A 66 -0.66 11.80 1.86
C TYR A 66 -2.16 12.10 1.71
N ILE A 67 -2.87 12.27 2.83
CA ILE A 67 -4.31 12.60 2.81
C ILE A 67 -4.54 13.90 2.06
N LEU A 68 -3.76 14.95 2.33
CA LEU A 68 -3.92 16.24 1.67
C LEU A 68 -3.76 16.12 0.14
N ASP A 69 -2.66 15.51 -0.31
CA ASP A 69 -2.39 15.28 -1.73
C ASP A 69 -3.47 14.41 -2.40
N TYR A 70 -3.94 13.37 -1.70
CA TYR A 70 -4.99 12.48 -2.19
C TYR A 70 -6.33 13.20 -2.36
N LEU A 71 -6.75 13.99 -1.37
CA LEU A 71 -8.02 14.73 -1.41
C LEU A 71 -8.03 15.77 -2.54
N GLU A 72 -6.92 16.52 -2.72
CA GLU A 72 -6.77 17.51 -3.79
C GLU A 72 -6.88 16.90 -5.19
N LYS A 73 -6.31 15.71 -5.38
CA LYS A 73 -6.26 15.04 -6.69
C LYS A 73 -7.53 14.29 -7.05
N ASN A 74 -8.18 13.64 -6.07
CA ASN A 74 -9.17 12.60 -6.38
C ASN A 74 -10.61 12.99 -6.07
N LEU A 75 -10.83 13.94 -5.15
CA LEU A 75 -12.18 14.14 -4.62
C LEU A 75 -12.78 15.52 -4.92
N GLY A 76 -12.00 16.49 -5.41
CA GLY A 76 -12.52 17.83 -5.73
C GLY A 76 -13.26 18.49 -4.55
N ILE A 77 -12.96 18.05 -3.32
CA ILE A 77 -13.66 18.48 -2.10
C ILE A 77 -13.22 19.90 -1.78
N ASP A 78 -14.18 20.72 -1.32
CA ASP A 78 -14.03 22.10 -0.85
C ASP A 78 -13.09 22.31 0.36
N GLY A 79 -12.38 21.26 0.79
CA GLY A 79 -11.51 21.26 1.95
C GLY A 79 -12.23 21.21 3.30
N LEU A 80 -13.57 21.16 3.34
CA LEU A 80 -14.32 21.25 4.60
C LEU A 80 -14.03 20.06 5.53
N GLY A 81 -14.10 18.83 4.99
CA GLY A 81 -13.88 17.61 5.78
C GLY A 81 -12.49 17.56 6.43
N ILE A 82 -11.44 17.88 5.67
CA ILE A 82 -10.07 17.94 6.19
C ILE A 82 -9.89 19.09 7.17
N SER A 83 -10.51 20.25 6.93
CA SER A 83 -10.48 21.38 7.87
C SER A 83 -11.11 21.02 9.22
N ILE A 84 -12.24 20.31 9.21
CA ILE A 84 -12.93 19.84 10.42
C ILE A 84 -12.03 18.87 11.22
N ILE A 85 -11.31 17.96 10.56
CA ILE A 85 -10.38 17.04 11.24
C ILE A 85 -9.16 17.78 11.78
N LEU A 86 -8.52 18.62 10.96
CA LEU A 86 -7.33 19.38 11.37
C LEU A 86 -7.65 20.34 12.52
N HIS A 87 -8.81 20.99 12.49
CA HIS A 87 -9.30 21.79 13.61
C HIS A 87 -9.35 20.97 14.91
N ASP A 88 -9.95 19.77 14.90
CA ASP A 88 -10.02 18.90 16.09
C ASP A 88 -8.64 18.54 16.64
N LEU A 89 -7.74 18.14 15.73
CA LEU A 89 -6.39 17.71 16.09
C LEU A 89 -5.56 18.87 16.63
N LEU A 90 -5.68 20.06 16.04
CA LEU A 90 -5.01 21.26 16.51
C LEU A 90 -5.57 21.73 17.85
N SER A 91 -6.89 21.79 18.02
CA SER A 91 -7.51 22.17 19.31
C SER A 91 -7.09 21.21 20.43
N THR A 92 -7.13 19.90 20.17
CA THR A 92 -6.64 18.89 21.13
C THR A 92 -5.16 19.08 21.46
N SER A 93 -4.35 19.44 20.46
CA SER A 93 -2.92 19.70 20.66
C SER A 93 -2.69 20.97 21.47
N ILE A 94 -3.47 22.03 21.25
CA ILE A 94 -3.42 23.28 22.01
C ILE A 94 -3.76 23.00 23.48
N GLU A 95 -4.85 22.31 23.77
CA GLU A 95 -5.25 21.93 25.15
C GLU A 95 -4.16 21.12 25.87
N LEU A 96 -3.47 20.22 25.15
CA LEU A 96 -2.36 19.45 25.70
C LEU A 96 -1.15 20.34 26.05
N LEU A 97 -0.83 21.31 25.19
CA LEU A 97 0.26 22.26 25.41
C LEU A 97 -0.06 23.23 26.56
N GLU A 98 -1.29 23.73 26.62
CA GLU A 98 -1.78 24.60 27.71
C GLU A 98 -1.74 23.90 29.06
N SER A 99 -2.04 22.60 29.10
CA SER A 99 -1.92 21.78 30.31
C SER A 99 -0.47 21.36 30.65
N MET A 100 0.54 21.87 29.94
CA MET A 100 1.97 21.54 30.08
C MET A 100 2.28 20.03 30.00
N ASN A 101 1.38 19.24 29.40
CA ASN A 101 1.48 17.78 29.29
C ASN A 101 2.21 17.36 28.01
N VAL A 102 3.41 17.92 27.79
CA VAL A 102 4.21 17.72 26.56
C VAL A 102 4.84 16.32 26.43
N SER A 103 4.80 15.51 27.48
CA SER A 103 5.57 14.25 27.56
C SER A 103 4.84 12.99 27.06
N LYS A 104 3.67 13.10 26.41
CA LYS A 104 3.02 11.90 25.86
C LYS A 104 3.77 11.40 24.63
N LYS A 105 4.32 10.18 24.73
CA LYS A 105 4.74 9.38 23.57
C LYS A 105 3.58 9.41 22.57
N ARG A 106 3.82 9.92 21.36
CA ARG A 106 2.75 9.98 20.37
C ARG A 106 2.25 8.56 20.10
N PRO A 107 0.94 8.31 20.24
CA PRO A 107 0.35 7.02 19.92
C PRO A 107 0.57 6.70 18.43
N GLU A 108 0.46 5.41 18.09
CA GLU A 108 0.57 4.98 16.70
C GLU A 108 -0.55 5.63 15.87
N CYS A 109 -0.17 6.27 14.76
CA CYS A 109 -1.07 6.84 13.77
C CYS A 109 -2.23 5.90 13.44
N LEU A 110 -3.45 6.43 13.43
CA LEU A 110 -4.66 5.65 13.15
C LEU A 110 -4.57 4.94 11.79
N LEU A 111 -4.18 5.68 10.74
CA LEU A 111 -4.08 5.12 9.40
C LEU A 111 -2.94 4.08 9.30
N CYS A 112 -1.81 4.29 9.99
CA CYS A 112 -0.73 3.28 10.04
C CYS A 112 -1.21 1.93 10.58
N SER A 113 -2.00 1.90 11.66
CA SER A 113 -2.47 0.61 12.19
C SER A 113 -3.46 -0.06 11.26
N ILE A 114 -4.33 0.72 10.62
CA ILE A 114 -5.35 0.21 9.70
C ILE A 114 -4.67 -0.41 8.48
N ILE A 115 -3.66 0.27 7.92
CA ILE A 115 -2.82 -0.27 6.85
C ILE A 115 -2.13 -1.57 7.27
N LYS A 116 -1.53 -1.61 8.47
CA LYS A 116 -0.87 -2.81 9.00
C LYS A 116 -1.82 -3.98 9.22
N GLU A 117 -3.07 -3.71 9.59
CA GLU A 117 -4.12 -4.72 9.75
C GLU A 117 -4.47 -5.31 8.38
N TYR A 118 -4.78 -4.47 7.39
CA TYR A 118 -5.05 -4.94 6.02
C TYR A 118 -3.87 -5.69 5.42
N GLU A 119 -2.65 -5.19 5.60
CA GLU A 119 -1.43 -5.84 5.12
C GLU A 119 -1.29 -7.25 5.72
N ARG A 120 -1.53 -7.40 7.02
CA ARG A 120 -1.50 -8.70 7.69
C ARG A 120 -2.55 -9.64 7.12
N ASP A 121 -3.79 -9.19 7.01
CA ASP A 121 -4.91 -10.03 6.56
C ASP A 121 -4.72 -10.50 5.12
N TYR A 122 -4.22 -9.62 4.24
CA TYR A 122 -3.89 -10.00 2.87
C TYR A 122 -2.70 -10.95 2.78
N LEU A 123 -1.67 -10.77 3.61
CA LEU A 123 -0.54 -11.69 3.66
C LEU A 123 -0.93 -13.08 4.18
N ASP A 124 -1.76 -13.13 5.22
CA ASP A 124 -2.28 -14.39 5.76
C ASP A 124 -3.14 -15.13 4.74
N SER A 125 -4.07 -14.42 4.10
CA SER A 125 -4.92 -14.98 3.05
C SER A 125 -4.11 -15.41 1.82
N LEU A 126 -3.11 -14.61 1.41
CA LEU A 126 -2.24 -14.99 0.29
C LEU A 126 -1.42 -16.23 0.61
N ALA A 127 -0.89 -16.36 1.83
CA ALA A 127 -0.14 -17.55 2.22
C ALA A 127 -0.96 -18.84 2.15
N GLU A 128 -2.27 -18.77 2.42
CA GLU A 128 -3.21 -19.89 2.27
C GLU A 128 -3.41 -20.28 0.79
N TRP A 129 -3.59 -19.30 -0.09
CA TRP A 129 -3.95 -19.58 -1.49
C TRP A 129 -2.77 -19.73 -2.44
N ILE A 130 -1.62 -19.10 -2.16
CA ILE A 130 -0.46 -19.09 -3.07
C ILE A 130 0.16 -20.47 -3.26
N THR A 131 -0.08 -21.41 -2.34
CA THR A 131 0.38 -22.81 -2.46
C THR A 131 -0.50 -23.66 -3.37
N THR A 132 -1.62 -23.12 -3.87
CA THR A 132 -2.47 -23.81 -4.84
C THR A 132 -1.89 -23.76 -6.24
N GLN A 133 -2.19 -24.77 -7.05
CA GLN A 133 -1.74 -24.83 -8.45
C GLN A 133 -2.28 -23.65 -9.28
N GLU A 134 -3.49 -23.19 -8.98
CA GLU A 134 -4.11 -22.05 -9.67
C GLU A 134 -3.31 -20.76 -9.43
N PHE A 135 -3.05 -20.40 -8.18
CA PHE A 135 -2.32 -19.18 -7.85
C PHE A 135 -0.86 -19.24 -8.32
N MET A 136 -0.20 -20.40 -8.22
CA MET A 136 1.14 -20.60 -8.75
C MET A 136 1.18 -20.41 -10.27
N ARG A 137 0.16 -20.87 -11.00
CA ARG A 137 0.06 -20.65 -12.45
C ARG A 137 -0.10 -19.17 -12.77
N ILE A 138 -1.03 -18.47 -12.10
CA ILE A 138 -1.25 -17.03 -12.28
C ILE A 138 0.04 -16.25 -11.99
N LEU A 139 0.69 -16.55 -10.86
CA LEU A 139 1.96 -15.92 -10.49
C LEU A 139 3.05 -16.21 -11.52
N SER A 140 3.13 -17.41 -12.08
CA SER A 140 4.16 -17.76 -13.06
C SER A 140 3.95 -17.11 -14.42
N GLU A 141 2.69 -17.03 -14.88
CA GLU A 141 2.34 -16.56 -16.22
C GLU A 141 2.16 -15.04 -16.31
N GLY A 142 1.72 -14.39 -15.23
CA GLY A 142 1.46 -12.94 -15.20
C GLY A 142 2.70 -12.08 -14.94
N ASP A 143 2.50 -10.76 -14.86
CA ASP A 143 3.58 -9.77 -14.63
C ASP A 143 3.74 -9.36 -13.15
N SER A 144 2.91 -9.89 -12.25
CA SER A 144 3.00 -9.59 -10.83
C SER A 144 4.37 -9.96 -10.25
N VAL A 145 4.95 -9.05 -9.47
CA VAL A 145 6.28 -9.21 -8.88
C VAL A 145 6.24 -8.68 -7.47
N PHE A 146 6.64 -9.50 -6.49
CA PHE A 146 6.58 -9.08 -5.09
C PHE A 146 7.64 -8.00 -4.83
N CYS A 147 7.32 -7.05 -3.95
CA CYS A 147 8.37 -6.24 -3.34
C CYS A 147 9.18 -7.10 -2.36
N LEU A 148 10.44 -6.77 -2.14
CA LEU A 148 11.32 -7.52 -1.24
C LEU A 148 10.74 -7.64 0.18
N PRO A 149 10.14 -6.58 0.78
CA PRO A 149 9.47 -6.70 2.08
C PRO A 149 8.33 -7.74 2.10
N HIS A 150 7.41 -7.69 1.13
CA HIS A 150 6.27 -8.62 1.09
C HIS A 150 6.66 -10.02 0.68
N LEU A 151 7.68 -10.18 -0.18
CA LEU A 151 8.27 -11.47 -0.47
C LEU A 151 8.83 -12.11 0.81
N ALA A 152 9.64 -11.37 1.56
CA ALA A 152 10.21 -11.86 2.82
C ALA A 152 9.13 -12.16 3.87
N ALA A 153 8.05 -11.39 3.91
CA ALA A 153 6.91 -11.65 4.78
C ALA A 153 6.16 -12.93 4.37
N LEU A 154 5.93 -13.13 3.07
CA LEU A 154 5.26 -14.32 2.54
C LEU A 154 6.07 -15.59 2.77
N LEU A 155 7.38 -15.55 2.50
CA LEU A 155 8.28 -16.71 2.67
C LEU A 155 8.35 -17.21 4.12
N ARG A 156 8.08 -16.34 5.11
CA ARG A 156 7.99 -16.74 6.53
C ARG A 156 6.70 -17.48 6.88
N LYS A 157 5.69 -17.46 6.00
CA LYS A 157 4.35 -18.02 6.23
C LYS A 157 4.09 -19.32 5.48
N ILE A 158 4.93 -19.66 4.49
CA ILE A 158 4.75 -20.84 3.64
C ILE A 158 5.90 -21.84 3.80
N ASP A 159 5.70 -23.07 3.36
CA ASP A 159 6.76 -24.08 3.40
C ASP A 159 7.87 -23.84 2.37
N ASN A 160 9.03 -24.44 2.64
CA ASN A 160 10.24 -24.25 1.83
C ASN A 160 10.08 -24.66 0.36
N ARG A 161 9.24 -25.66 0.04
CA ARG A 161 9.07 -26.13 -1.34
C ARG A 161 8.39 -25.05 -2.18
N HIS A 162 7.28 -24.50 -1.68
CA HIS A 162 6.59 -23.39 -2.35
C HIS A 162 7.44 -22.12 -2.33
N GLY A 163 8.13 -21.83 -1.22
CA GLY A 163 9.04 -20.70 -1.12
C GLY A 163 10.14 -20.71 -2.19
N LEU A 164 10.79 -21.87 -2.41
CA LEU A 164 11.80 -22.03 -3.46
C LEU A 164 11.22 -21.86 -4.87
N ALA A 165 9.99 -22.32 -5.12
CA ALA A 165 9.33 -22.14 -6.40
C ALA A 165 9.03 -20.66 -6.68
N ILE A 166 8.48 -19.93 -5.69
CA ILE A 166 8.20 -18.50 -5.78
C ILE A 166 9.48 -17.70 -5.97
N LEU A 167 10.57 -18.03 -5.26
CA LEU A 167 11.86 -17.36 -5.43
C LEU A 167 12.42 -17.50 -6.86
N LYS A 168 12.24 -18.65 -7.50
CA LYS A 168 12.66 -18.84 -8.90
C LYS A 168 11.87 -17.93 -9.85
N ILE A 169 10.54 -17.89 -9.70
CA ILE A 169 9.67 -17.02 -10.51
C ILE A 169 10.04 -15.55 -10.29
N GLN A 170 10.20 -15.15 -9.02
CA GLN A 170 10.59 -13.79 -8.64
C GLN A 170 11.93 -13.38 -9.26
N LEU A 171 12.94 -14.26 -9.20
CA LEU A 171 14.27 -13.98 -9.75
C LEU A 171 14.21 -13.80 -11.27
N GLU A 172 13.45 -14.63 -11.97
CA GLU A 172 13.24 -14.50 -13.42
C GLU A 172 12.64 -13.14 -13.76
N LYS A 173 11.59 -12.73 -13.07
CA LYS A 173 10.92 -11.43 -13.28
C LYS A 173 11.83 -10.25 -12.96
N MET A 174 12.58 -10.31 -11.86
CA MET A 174 13.55 -9.27 -11.50
C MET A 174 14.67 -9.14 -12.54
N ARG A 175 15.14 -10.25 -13.13
CA ARG A 175 16.12 -10.20 -14.24
C ARG A 175 15.56 -9.53 -15.49
N ARG A 176 14.28 -9.77 -15.82
CA ARG A 176 13.60 -9.06 -16.92
C ARG A 176 13.55 -7.54 -16.65
N ILE A 177 13.22 -7.13 -15.42
CA ILE A 177 13.21 -5.72 -15.01
C ILE A 177 14.62 -5.11 -15.11
N LEU A 178 15.63 -5.81 -14.61
CA LEU A 178 17.02 -5.37 -14.70
C LEU A 178 17.48 -5.17 -16.15
N GLY A 179 17.20 -6.12 -17.04
CA GLY A 179 17.52 -5.99 -18.47
C GLY A 179 16.84 -4.79 -19.14
N ARG A 180 15.59 -4.46 -18.74
CA ARG A 180 14.91 -3.24 -19.22
C ARG A 180 15.64 -1.97 -18.75
N LEU A 181 16.13 -1.94 -17.50
CA LEU A 181 16.91 -0.82 -16.98
C LEU A 181 18.27 -0.68 -17.68
N GLU A 182 18.97 -1.79 -17.94
CA GLU A 182 20.26 -1.79 -18.64
C GLU A 182 20.13 -1.26 -20.07
N LEU A 183 19.09 -1.69 -20.79
CA LEU A 183 18.77 -1.16 -22.13
C LEU A 183 18.53 0.35 -22.08
N PHE A 184 17.83 0.84 -21.06
CA PHE A 184 17.59 2.27 -20.88
C PHE A 184 18.88 3.06 -20.60
N ILE A 185 19.73 2.57 -19.68
CA ILE A 185 21.01 3.20 -19.35
C ILE A 185 21.89 3.28 -20.61
N SER A 186 22.00 2.20 -21.37
CA SER A 186 22.83 2.15 -22.59
C SER A 186 22.37 3.11 -23.70
N LYS A 187 21.07 3.37 -23.82
CA LYS A 187 20.52 4.36 -24.77
C LYS A 187 20.72 5.81 -24.32
N SER A 188 20.87 6.04 -23.03
CA SER A 188 20.96 7.38 -22.44
C SER A 188 22.36 8.00 -22.57
N ASP A 189 23.39 7.18 -22.84
CA ASP A 189 24.81 7.61 -22.93
C ASP A 189 25.16 8.46 -24.18
N TYR A 190 24.23 8.69 -25.13
CA TYR A 190 24.53 9.32 -26.42
C TYR A 190 23.79 10.64 -26.76
N ARG A 191 23.45 11.49 -25.76
CA ARG A 191 22.83 12.84 -25.92
C ARG A 191 21.30 12.88 -25.88
N TYR A 192 20.65 12.27 -24.89
CA TYR A 192 19.19 12.38 -24.76
C TYR A 192 18.75 13.63 -23.96
N LEU A 193 18.34 14.67 -24.69
CA LEU A 193 17.50 15.80 -24.23
C LEU A 193 16.04 15.55 -24.64
N GLY A 194 15.50 14.36 -24.34
CA GLY A 194 14.16 13.93 -24.73
C GLY A 194 13.30 13.52 -23.53
N ASP A 195 12.01 13.85 -23.60
CA ASP A 195 11.00 13.60 -22.56
C ASP A 195 10.86 12.09 -22.25
N LEU A 196 11.07 11.73 -20.98
CA LEU A 196 11.09 10.35 -20.49
C LEU A 196 9.68 9.75 -20.37
N ARG A 197 8.98 9.57 -21.49
CA ARG A 197 7.63 8.99 -21.53
C ARG A 197 7.62 7.57 -22.12
N GLY A 198 6.82 6.67 -21.53
CA GLY A 198 6.58 5.32 -22.05
C GLY A 198 7.12 4.19 -21.14
N GLU A 199 7.45 3.05 -21.75
CA GLU A 199 7.92 1.82 -21.07
C GLU A 199 9.16 2.03 -20.18
N GLU A 200 9.97 3.05 -20.48
CA GLU A 200 11.21 3.38 -19.76
C GLU A 200 10.95 4.08 -18.42
N ALA A 201 9.86 4.86 -18.31
CA ALA A 201 9.42 5.37 -17.01
C ALA A 201 8.87 4.23 -16.15
N LYS A 202 8.09 3.32 -16.75
CA LYS A 202 7.50 2.16 -16.05
C LYS A 202 8.56 1.25 -15.43
N ALA A 203 9.65 0.94 -16.14
CA ALA A 203 10.71 0.07 -15.61
C ALA A 203 11.37 0.64 -14.34
N ARG A 204 11.56 1.96 -14.27
CA ARG A 204 12.12 2.64 -13.08
C ARG A 204 11.15 2.62 -11.90
N TYR A 205 9.87 2.93 -12.14
CA TYR A 205 8.83 2.85 -11.10
C TYR A 205 8.67 1.43 -10.57
N LEU A 206 8.66 0.43 -11.45
CA LEU A 206 8.55 -0.97 -11.06
C LEU A 206 9.76 -1.44 -10.25
N ALA A 207 10.98 -1.03 -10.62
CA ALA A 207 12.18 -1.35 -9.85
C ALA A 207 12.12 -0.75 -8.43
N LEU A 208 11.67 0.50 -8.29
CA LEU A 208 11.44 1.13 -6.98
C LEU A 208 10.42 0.34 -6.16
N GLN A 209 9.29 -0.04 -6.78
CA GLN A 209 8.26 -0.84 -6.11
C GLN A 209 8.77 -2.22 -5.70
N VAL A 210 9.59 -2.88 -6.52
CA VAL A 210 10.18 -4.18 -6.15
C VAL A 210 11.13 -4.02 -4.96
N LEU A 211 11.96 -2.98 -4.92
CA LEU A 211 12.94 -2.82 -3.85
C LEU A 211 12.30 -2.39 -2.53
N GLY A 212 11.37 -1.43 -2.57
CA GLY A 212 10.85 -0.76 -1.37
C GLY A 212 9.36 -0.97 -1.09
N GLY A 213 8.60 -1.53 -2.03
CA GLY A 213 7.14 -1.50 -2.02
C GLY A 213 6.59 -0.17 -2.55
N ILE A 214 5.27 -0.02 -2.49
CA ILE A 214 4.62 1.28 -2.71
C ILE A 214 4.78 2.08 -1.42
N ASN A 215 5.11 3.38 -1.50
CA ASN A 215 5.04 4.25 -0.32
C ASN A 215 3.60 4.23 0.22
N LEU A 216 3.42 3.52 1.32
CA LEU A 216 2.12 3.27 1.96
C LEU A 216 1.79 4.35 2.99
#